data_AF-A0A7J6KZN1-F1
#
_entry.id   AF-A0A7J6KZN1-F1
#
_cell.length_a   1.000
_cell.length_b   1.000
_cell.length_c   1.000
_cell.angle_alpha   90.00
_cell.angle_beta   90.00
_cell.angle_gamma   90.00
#
_symmetry.space_group_name_H-M   'P 1'
#
loop_
_entity.id
_entity.type
_entity.pdbx_description
1 polymer ?
#
loop_
_entity_poly.entity_id
_entity_poly.type
_entity_poly.pdbx_seq_one_letter_code
_entity_poly.pdbx_strand_id
1 'polypeptide(L)'
;MQNSGWAPLRSLSWQPLGVPSVSSPRVPVKSSVSSKAQQAVVAASTSDDNQLKSFVASAFAESTHKQMRSASVLYESICGSKNHDPYPVNLDKLLLMVHAMTQASYSVGTIQKYISQIRSQASRSRLLILDEVDSSIVTLSLRAAKKVLGSAVTHATTLSREDVFSVSSVLRRTCPEAADLYLLGVSGLFRLGELLQMEAGHINPCWLPTGSGEMFGISVFVKKSKTDVFSRGCYRNIACISESGDSFSCSSAFCSAHSILIRSRSAVSPDDPLFRVTRDAFSGLLRQAIVEVCGVTQSGSPTSHSMRRSGAVMCFQGGMPLTLLAEYGRWSSTECLDKIYLRDGPHSQQLFSAYVLRAWTK
;
A
#
# COMPACT_ATOMS: atom_id res chain seq x y z
N MET A 1 -35.28 -44.35 -25.44
CA MET A 1 -34.46 -44.26 -26.67
C MET A 1 -33.61 -43.00 -26.50
N GLN A 2 -32.28 -42.99 -26.41
CA GLN A 2 -31.21 -43.95 -26.69
C GLN A 2 -30.21 -43.96 -25.52
N ASN A 3 -29.69 -45.16 -25.22
CA ASN A 3 -28.65 -45.45 -24.24
C ASN A 3 -27.26 -45.19 -24.85
N SER A 4 -26.40 -44.44 -24.17
CA SER A 4 -24.96 -44.40 -24.47
C SER A 4 -24.20 -45.30 -23.50
N GLY A 5 -23.68 -46.40 -24.05
CA GLY A 5 -23.05 -47.51 -23.34
C GLY A 5 -21.68 -47.21 -22.75
N TRP A 6 -21.44 -47.85 -21.60
CA TRP A 6 -20.15 -47.97 -20.95
C TRP A 6 -19.40 -49.18 -21.53
N ALA A 7 -18.18 -48.97 -22.02
CA ALA A 7 -17.29 -50.04 -22.48
C ALA A 7 -16.46 -50.61 -21.30
N PRO A 8 -16.27 -51.95 -21.22
CA PRO A 8 -15.56 -52.57 -20.12
C PRO A 8 -14.02 -52.51 -20.28
N LEU A 9 -13.35 -52.22 -19.17
CA LEU A 9 -11.90 -52.25 -18.98
C LEU A 9 -11.33 -53.65 -19.25
N ARG A 10 -10.45 -53.76 -20.26
CA ARG A 10 -9.66 -54.97 -20.51
C ARG A 10 -8.46 -55.04 -19.56
N SER A 11 -8.32 -56.20 -18.92
CA SER A 11 -7.18 -56.61 -18.10
C SER A 11 -5.89 -56.68 -18.92
N LEU A 12 -4.89 -55.87 -18.56
CA LEU A 12 -3.54 -55.99 -19.07
C LEU A 12 -2.75 -56.97 -18.19
N SER A 13 -2.42 -58.12 -18.77
CA SER A 13 -1.51 -59.12 -18.22
C SER A 13 -0.08 -58.59 -18.21
N TRP A 14 0.57 -58.61 -17.04
CA TRP A 14 1.99 -58.31 -16.90
C TRP A 14 2.83 -59.50 -17.39
N GLN A 15 3.63 -59.28 -18.44
CA GLN A 15 4.76 -60.15 -18.76
C GLN A 15 6.05 -59.51 -18.21
N PRO A 16 6.94 -60.28 -17.53
CA PRO A 16 8.21 -59.76 -17.09
C PRO A 16 9.16 -59.65 -18.28
N LEU A 17 9.46 -58.43 -18.70
CA LEU A 17 10.54 -58.13 -19.64
C LEU A 17 11.88 -58.40 -18.96
N GLY A 18 12.68 -59.27 -19.57
CA GLY A 18 14.04 -59.61 -19.12
C GLY A 18 14.91 -58.37 -19.03
N VAL A 19 15.67 -58.28 -17.94
CA VAL A 19 16.65 -57.22 -17.68
C VAL A 19 17.87 -57.45 -18.57
N PRO A 20 18.19 -56.57 -19.54
CA PRO A 20 19.51 -56.58 -20.15
C PRO A 20 20.50 -55.98 -19.15
N SER A 21 21.65 -56.62 -18.95
CA SER A 21 22.74 -56.07 -18.14
C SER A 21 23.28 -54.80 -18.81
N VAL A 22 22.86 -53.64 -18.34
CA VAL A 22 23.41 -52.36 -18.74
C VAL A 22 24.75 -52.20 -18.02
N SER A 23 25.84 -52.34 -18.76
CA SER A 23 27.14 -51.85 -18.33
C SER A 23 27.06 -50.34 -18.16
N SER A 24 27.28 -49.86 -16.94
CA SER A 24 27.29 -48.42 -16.63
C SER A 24 28.26 -47.69 -17.56
N PRO A 25 27.81 -46.77 -18.42
CA PRO A 25 28.72 -45.87 -19.10
C PRO A 25 29.35 -44.99 -18.01
N ARG A 26 30.67 -45.00 -17.89
CA ARG A 26 31.41 -43.97 -17.14
C ARG A 26 31.05 -42.63 -17.78
N VAL A 27 30.11 -41.90 -17.18
CA VAL A 27 29.86 -40.50 -17.52
C VAL A 27 31.10 -39.74 -17.07
N PRO A 28 31.88 -39.14 -17.99
CA PRO A 28 32.93 -38.22 -17.58
C PRO A 28 32.22 -37.05 -16.89
N VAL A 29 32.49 -36.85 -15.60
CA VAL A 29 32.10 -35.63 -14.88
C VAL A 29 32.87 -34.49 -15.55
N LYS A 30 32.28 -33.92 -16.60
CA LYS A 30 32.70 -32.62 -17.12
C LYS A 30 32.36 -31.60 -16.05
N SER A 31 33.31 -31.35 -15.16
CA SER A 31 33.29 -30.23 -14.23
C SER A 31 33.51 -28.91 -14.99
N SER A 32 32.65 -28.59 -15.96
CA SER A 32 32.55 -27.22 -16.47
C SER A 32 31.62 -26.48 -15.52
N VAL A 33 32.15 -26.13 -14.34
CA VAL A 33 31.54 -25.11 -13.50
C VAL A 33 31.43 -23.87 -14.40
N SER A 34 30.20 -23.49 -14.74
CA SER A 34 29.89 -22.33 -15.58
C SER A 34 30.79 -21.15 -15.21
N SER A 35 31.31 -20.40 -16.19
CA SER A 35 32.18 -19.24 -15.94
C SER A 35 31.55 -18.26 -14.94
N LYS A 36 30.22 -18.18 -14.89
CA LYS A 36 29.46 -17.38 -13.92
C LYS A 36 29.56 -17.91 -12.49
N ALA A 37 29.60 -19.23 -12.31
CA ALA A 37 29.78 -19.85 -10.99
C ALA A 37 31.22 -19.69 -10.48
N GLN A 38 32.23 -19.76 -11.35
CA GLN A 38 33.61 -19.40 -10.98
C GLN A 38 33.75 -17.91 -10.66
N GLN A 39 33.12 -17.02 -11.45
CA GLN A 39 33.06 -15.59 -11.16
C GLN A 39 32.37 -15.28 -9.83
N ALA A 40 31.30 -16.00 -9.49
CA ALA A 40 30.62 -15.85 -8.20
C ALA A 40 31.48 -16.30 -7.02
N VAL A 41 32.25 -17.38 -7.17
CA VAL A 41 33.20 -17.85 -6.14
C VAL A 41 34.33 -16.84 -5.94
N VAL A 42 34.88 -16.29 -7.02
CA VAL A 42 35.92 -15.24 -6.94
C VAL A 42 35.35 -13.99 -6.28
N ALA A 43 34.14 -13.53 -6.67
CA ALA A 43 33.48 -12.38 -6.06
C ALA A 43 33.16 -12.59 -4.57
N ALA A 44 32.75 -13.81 -4.18
CA ALA A 44 32.52 -14.14 -2.77
C ALA A 44 33.83 -14.15 -1.97
N SER A 45 34.94 -14.59 -2.57
CA SER A 45 36.25 -14.62 -1.91
C SER A 45 36.90 -13.24 -1.75
N THR A 46 36.46 -12.25 -2.53
CA THR A 46 36.95 -10.86 -2.49
C THR A 46 35.98 -9.87 -1.85
N SER A 47 34.76 -10.31 -1.51
CA SER A 47 33.74 -9.46 -0.89
C SER A 47 34.12 -9.15 0.55
N ASP A 48 34.42 -7.88 0.84
CA ASP A 48 34.55 -7.36 2.19
C ASP A 48 33.20 -7.42 2.92
N ASP A 49 33.23 -7.60 4.25
CA ASP A 49 32.07 -7.53 5.15
C ASP A 49 31.28 -6.22 4.94
N ASN A 50 31.97 -5.14 4.57
CA ASN A 50 31.34 -3.85 4.25
C ASN A 50 30.52 -3.88 2.94
N GLN A 51 30.97 -4.63 1.93
CA GLN A 51 30.21 -4.80 0.69
C GLN A 51 28.96 -5.65 0.92
N LEU A 52 29.06 -6.69 1.74
CA LEU A 52 27.92 -7.52 2.13
C LEU A 52 26.88 -6.71 2.93
N LYS A 53 27.34 -5.88 3.87
CA LYS A 53 26.47 -4.95 4.63
C LYS A 53 25.79 -3.93 3.70
N SER A 54 26.53 -3.39 2.72
CA SER A 54 26.00 -2.47 1.71
C SER A 54 24.94 -3.13 0.82
N PHE A 55 25.19 -4.37 0.39
CA PHE A 55 24.24 -5.16 -0.40
C PHE A 55 22.95 -5.49 0.35
N VAL A 56 23.05 -5.87 1.63
CA VAL A 56 21.86 -6.08 2.47
C VAL A 56 21.14 -4.75 2.76
N ALA A 57 21.88 -3.65 2.90
CA ALA A 57 21.29 -2.33 3.09
C ALA A 57 20.55 -1.84 1.83
N SER A 58 21.03 -2.14 0.63
CA SER A 58 20.39 -1.73 -0.63
C SER A 58 19.05 -2.43 -0.90
N ALA A 59 18.79 -3.55 -0.22
CA ALA A 59 17.50 -4.25 -0.29
C ALA A 59 16.33 -3.44 0.33
N PHE A 60 16.61 -2.42 1.15
CA PHE A 60 15.59 -1.60 1.78
C PHE A 60 15.41 -0.26 1.07
N ALA A 61 14.15 0.17 0.91
CA ALA A 61 13.84 1.52 0.44
C ALA A 61 14.42 2.59 1.38
N GLU A 62 14.83 3.74 0.84
CA GLU A 62 15.39 4.86 1.61
C GLU A 62 14.45 5.33 2.75
N SER A 63 13.13 5.28 2.50
CA SER A 63 12.14 5.59 3.53
C SER A 63 12.17 4.63 4.73
N THR A 64 12.52 3.36 4.51
CA THR A 64 12.71 2.36 5.57
C THR A 64 13.96 2.70 6.38
N HIS A 65 15.07 3.07 5.72
CA HIS A 65 16.29 3.51 6.41
C HIS A 65 16.05 4.73 7.29
N LYS A 66 15.34 5.75 6.78
CA LYS A 66 14.95 6.94 7.56
C LYS A 66 14.15 6.54 8.79
N GLN A 67 13.18 5.64 8.64
CA GLN A 67 12.36 5.16 9.77
C GLN A 67 13.16 4.35 10.78
N MET A 68 14.05 3.46 10.33
CA MET A 68 14.93 2.71 11.22
C MET A 68 15.83 3.65 12.02
N ARG A 69 16.42 4.66 11.37
CA ARG A 69 17.22 5.68 12.06
C ARG A 69 16.40 6.45 13.09
N SER A 70 15.17 6.85 12.75
CA SER A 70 14.26 7.51 13.70
C SER A 70 13.93 6.61 14.90
N ALA A 71 13.72 5.31 14.69
CA ALA A 71 13.48 4.36 15.77
C ALA A 71 14.71 4.23 16.68
N SER A 72 15.91 4.11 16.11
CA SER A 72 17.16 3.94 16.86
C SER A 72 17.52 5.17 17.68
N VAL A 73 17.38 6.39 17.13
CA VAL A 73 17.59 7.64 17.88
C VAL A 73 16.62 7.73 19.07
N LEU A 74 15.35 7.37 18.87
CA LEU A 74 14.37 7.37 19.97
C LEU A 74 14.71 6.32 21.03
N TYR A 75 15.09 5.11 20.61
CA TYR A 75 15.49 4.03 21.51
C TYR A 75 16.72 4.41 22.36
N GLU A 76 17.77 4.93 21.73
CA GLU A 76 18.99 5.38 22.39
C GLU A 76 18.71 6.52 23.38
N SER A 77 17.83 7.47 23.01
CA SER A 77 17.38 8.53 23.91
C SER A 77 16.61 7.99 25.12
N ILE A 78 15.70 7.03 24.93
CA ILE A 78 14.94 6.40 26.03
C ILE A 78 15.89 5.66 26.98
N CYS A 79 16.81 4.86 26.46
CA CYS A 79 17.81 4.16 27.26
C CYS A 79 18.72 5.15 28.02
N GLY A 80 19.22 6.17 27.33
CA GLY A 80 20.04 7.23 27.92
C GLY A 80 19.34 7.99 29.06
N SER A 81 18.03 8.25 28.93
CA SER A 81 17.24 8.91 29.98
C SER A 81 17.15 8.12 31.29
N LYS A 82 17.43 6.82 31.25
CA LYS A 82 17.48 5.91 32.40
C LYS A 82 18.91 5.48 32.76
N ASN A 83 19.93 6.13 32.17
CA ASN A 83 21.34 5.74 32.31
C ASN A 83 21.61 4.28 31.93
N HIS A 84 20.86 3.74 30.97
CA HIS A 84 21.08 2.41 30.43
C HIS A 84 21.87 2.53 29.12
N ASP A 85 22.87 1.67 28.93
CA ASP A 85 23.48 1.48 27.61
C ASP A 85 22.42 0.93 26.64
N PRO A 86 22.17 1.53 25.47
CA PRO A 86 21.24 0.99 24.48
C PRO A 86 21.60 -0.43 24.01
N TYR A 87 22.87 -0.82 24.03
CA TYR A 87 23.32 -2.14 23.56
C TYR A 87 23.92 -2.98 24.70
N PRO A 88 23.92 -4.32 24.60
CA PRO A 88 23.09 -5.12 23.70
C PRO A 88 21.58 -4.91 23.97
N VAL A 89 20.75 -5.10 22.95
CA VAL A 89 19.29 -5.02 23.06
C VAL A 89 18.76 -6.28 23.74
N ASN A 90 18.06 -6.11 24.86
CA ASN A 90 17.48 -7.19 25.65
C ASN A 90 16.01 -6.91 25.99
N LEU A 91 15.35 -7.84 26.71
CA LEU A 91 13.94 -7.73 27.07
C LEU A 91 13.64 -6.42 27.81
N ASP A 92 14.40 -6.13 28.87
CA ASP A 92 14.16 -4.97 29.74
C ASP A 92 14.18 -3.64 28.97
N LYS A 93 15.14 -3.48 28.06
CA LYS A 93 15.26 -2.27 27.23
C LYS A 93 14.10 -2.13 26.24
N LEU A 94 13.62 -3.24 25.67
CA LEU A 94 12.43 -3.21 24.80
C LEU A 94 11.16 -2.92 25.60
N LEU A 95 11.00 -3.47 26.80
CA LEU A 95 9.87 -3.16 27.68
C LEU A 95 9.89 -1.70 28.12
N LEU A 96 11.06 -1.16 28.44
CA LEU A 96 11.25 0.27 28.73
C LEU A 96 10.80 1.14 27.54
N MET A 97 11.19 0.78 26.31
CA MET A 97 10.76 1.49 25.10
C MET A 97 9.24 1.42 24.91
N VAL A 98 8.63 0.24 25.04
CA VAL A 98 7.17 0.08 24.94
C VAL A 98 6.47 0.95 25.99
N HIS A 99 6.92 0.91 27.24
CA HIS A 99 6.36 1.69 28.34
C HIS A 99 6.48 3.20 28.07
N ALA A 100 7.67 3.70 27.74
CA ALA A 100 7.91 5.12 27.48
C ALA A 100 7.07 5.65 26.30
N MET A 101 7.01 4.90 25.18
CA MET A 101 6.17 5.28 24.04
C MET A 101 4.68 5.21 24.37
N THR A 102 4.25 4.28 25.22
CA THR A 102 2.87 4.20 25.70
C THR A 102 2.51 5.43 26.55
N GLN A 103 3.38 5.84 27.48
CA GLN A 103 3.17 7.06 28.28
C GLN A 103 3.11 8.32 27.41
N ALA A 104 3.90 8.36 26.34
CA ALA A 104 3.86 9.43 25.35
C ALA A 104 2.71 9.30 24.33
N SER A 105 1.75 8.40 24.55
CA SER A 105 0.55 8.24 23.71
C SER A 105 0.81 7.92 22.23
N TYR A 106 1.92 7.23 21.92
CA TYR A 106 2.17 6.73 20.57
C TYR A 106 1.15 5.65 20.19
N SER A 107 0.72 5.62 18.92
CA SER A 107 -0.14 4.53 18.44
C SER A 107 0.57 3.16 18.58
N VAL A 108 -0.17 2.11 18.98
CA VAL A 108 0.39 0.76 19.17
C VAL A 108 1.09 0.25 17.90
N GLY A 109 0.55 0.58 16.71
CA GLY A 109 1.18 0.22 15.44
C GLY A 109 2.56 0.86 15.25
N THR A 110 2.72 2.11 15.70
CA THR A 110 4.03 2.80 15.72
C THR A 110 4.99 2.12 16.69
N ILE A 111 4.52 1.81 17.91
CA ILE A 111 5.34 1.12 18.93
C ILE A 111 5.83 -0.23 18.39
N GLN A 112 4.92 -1.07 17.90
CA GLN A 112 5.24 -2.38 17.31
C GLN A 112 6.25 -2.25 16.18
N LYS A 113 6.03 -1.29 15.27
CA LYS A 113 6.94 -1.04 14.14
C LYS A 113 8.34 -0.66 14.61
N TYR A 114 8.46 0.23 15.59
CA TYR A 114 9.76 0.67 16.10
C TYR A 114 10.48 -0.48 16.79
N ILE A 115 9.78 -1.27 17.62
CA ILE A 115 10.34 -2.47 18.25
C ILE A 115 10.85 -3.46 17.20
N SER A 116 10.07 -3.72 16.14
CA SER A 116 10.52 -4.59 15.04
C SER A 116 11.77 -4.05 14.33
N GLN A 117 11.88 -2.73 14.16
CA GLN A 117 13.05 -2.10 13.54
C GLN A 117 14.30 -2.21 14.43
N ILE A 118 14.17 -1.96 15.73
CA ILE A 118 15.27 -2.14 16.70
C ILE A 118 15.72 -3.60 16.76
N ARG A 119 14.78 -4.55 16.87
CA ARG A 119 15.09 -5.99 16.85
C ARG A 119 15.81 -6.40 15.56
N SER A 120 15.32 -5.95 14.41
CA SER A 120 15.94 -6.24 13.12
C SER A 120 17.34 -5.65 13.00
N GLN A 121 17.56 -4.42 13.47
CA GLN A 121 18.88 -3.80 13.50
C GLN A 121 19.83 -4.53 14.44
N ALA A 122 19.42 -4.76 15.69
CA ALA A 122 20.24 -5.43 16.69
C ALA A 122 20.58 -6.89 16.29
N SER A 123 19.63 -7.61 15.69
CA SER A 123 19.87 -8.97 15.17
C SER A 123 20.95 -8.96 14.08
N ARG A 124 20.89 -8.02 13.13
CA ARG A 124 21.91 -7.88 12.07
C ARG A 124 23.30 -7.54 12.64
N SER A 125 23.34 -6.75 13.72
CA SER A 125 24.59 -6.39 14.40
C SER A 125 25.06 -7.43 15.41
N ARG A 126 24.34 -8.55 15.60
CA ARG A 126 24.60 -9.54 16.67
C ARG A 126 24.59 -8.94 18.08
N LEU A 127 23.83 -7.88 18.27
CA LEU A 127 23.62 -7.17 19.55
C LEU A 127 22.25 -7.49 20.16
N LEU A 128 21.52 -8.48 19.62
CA LEU A 128 20.21 -8.88 20.14
C LEU A 128 20.36 -10.08 21.08
N ILE A 129 19.92 -9.90 22.33
CA ILE A 129 19.86 -10.93 23.36
C ILE A 129 18.38 -11.09 23.73
N LEU A 130 17.67 -11.94 22.99
CA LEU A 130 16.28 -12.31 23.26
C LEU A 130 16.09 -13.78 22.92
N ASP A 131 15.36 -14.49 23.77
CA ASP A 131 14.84 -15.82 23.45
C ASP A 131 13.36 -15.77 22.97
N GLU A 132 12.76 -16.96 22.82
CA GLU A 132 11.34 -17.08 22.44
C GLU A 132 10.37 -16.62 23.54
N VAL A 133 10.76 -16.78 24.80
CA VAL A 133 9.97 -16.35 25.97
C VAL A 133 9.94 -14.83 26.03
N ASP A 134 11.09 -14.18 25.89
CA ASP A 134 11.23 -12.74 25.82
C ASP A 134 10.38 -12.15 24.69
N SER A 135 10.41 -12.80 23.51
CA SER A 135 9.59 -12.39 22.37
C SER A 135 8.09 -12.44 22.67
N SER A 136 7.67 -13.43 23.45
CA SER A 136 6.29 -13.57 23.93
C SER A 136 5.93 -12.48 24.95
N ILE A 137 6.86 -12.14 25.85
CA ILE A 137 6.67 -11.06 26.83
C ILE A 137 6.58 -9.69 26.14
N VAL A 138 7.39 -9.42 25.11
CA VAL A 138 7.25 -8.21 24.27
C VAL A 138 5.88 -8.15 23.59
N THR A 139 5.35 -9.30 23.17
CA THR A 139 3.99 -9.35 22.59
C THR A 139 2.92 -9.05 23.64
N LEU A 140 3.08 -9.55 24.87
CA LEU A 140 2.18 -9.25 25.98
C LEU A 140 2.23 -7.76 26.37
N SER A 141 3.41 -7.14 26.37
CA SER A 141 3.53 -5.70 26.68
C SER A 141 2.90 -4.83 25.60
N LEU A 142 2.98 -5.21 24.32
CA LEU A 142 2.23 -4.55 23.24
C LEU A 142 0.71 -4.69 23.42
N ARG A 143 0.22 -5.85 23.92
CA ARG A 143 -1.20 -6.01 24.27
C ARG A 143 -1.60 -5.12 25.45
N ALA A 144 -0.74 -4.97 26.46
CA ALA A 144 -0.97 -4.07 27.58
C ALA A 144 -1.00 -2.61 27.10
N ALA A 145 -0.05 -2.19 26.26
CA ALA A 145 -0.05 -0.87 25.62
C ALA A 145 -1.36 -0.62 24.87
N LYS A 146 -1.86 -1.61 24.12
CA LYS A 146 -3.15 -1.53 23.43
C LYS A 146 -4.34 -1.35 24.38
N LYS A 147 -4.33 -1.96 25.56
CA LYS A 147 -5.37 -1.77 26.58
C LYS A 147 -5.31 -0.34 27.15
N VAL A 148 -4.11 0.15 27.47
CA VAL A 148 -3.88 1.48 28.07
C VAL A 148 -4.25 2.60 27.12
N LEU A 149 -3.78 2.53 25.87
CA LEU A 149 -4.01 3.57 24.86
C LEU A 149 -5.44 3.53 24.29
N GLY A 150 -6.21 2.49 24.64
CA GLY A 150 -7.46 2.17 23.98
C GLY A 150 -7.26 1.75 22.52
N SER A 151 -8.28 1.12 21.96
CA SER A 151 -8.38 0.96 20.51
C SER A 151 -9.01 2.22 19.92
N ALA A 152 -8.39 3.40 20.14
CA ALA A 152 -8.74 4.59 19.37
C ALA A 152 -8.12 4.43 17.98
N VAL A 153 -8.61 3.45 17.22
CA VAL A 153 -8.28 3.37 15.81
C VAL A 153 -9.07 4.50 15.17
N THR A 154 -8.43 5.66 15.12
CA THR A 154 -8.86 6.85 14.39
C THR A 154 -8.85 6.47 12.92
N HIS A 155 -9.97 5.89 12.47
CA HIS A 155 -10.12 5.50 11.09
C HIS A 155 -10.38 6.73 10.24
N ALA A 156 -9.77 6.75 9.05
CA ALA A 156 -10.10 7.75 8.06
C ALA A 156 -11.58 7.61 7.69
N THR A 157 -12.37 8.67 7.90
CA THR A 157 -13.80 8.70 7.59
C THR A 157 -14.01 8.43 6.11
N THR A 158 -14.95 7.53 5.79
CA THR A 158 -15.46 7.34 4.44
C THR A 158 -16.52 8.40 4.19
N LEU A 159 -16.35 9.20 3.14
CA LEU A 159 -17.29 10.27 2.79
C LEU A 159 -18.28 9.75 1.74
N SER A 160 -19.54 10.19 1.84
CA SER A 160 -20.54 9.97 0.78
C SER A 160 -20.20 10.75 -0.49
N ARG A 161 -20.96 10.55 -1.57
CA ARG A 161 -20.75 11.31 -2.82
C ARG A 161 -21.02 12.79 -2.63
N GLU A 162 -22.07 13.09 -1.90
CA GLU A 162 -22.52 14.42 -1.56
C GLU A 162 -21.48 15.10 -0.67
N ASP A 163 -20.95 14.39 0.34
CA ASP A 163 -19.87 14.90 1.19
C ASP A 163 -18.60 15.18 0.41
N VAL A 164 -18.22 14.31 -0.55
CA VAL A 164 -17.04 14.55 -1.39
C VAL A 164 -17.20 15.85 -2.18
N PHE A 165 -18.36 16.10 -2.78
CA PHE A 165 -18.60 17.35 -3.50
C PHE A 165 -18.66 18.57 -2.58
N SER A 166 -19.31 18.46 -1.42
CA SER A 166 -19.33 19.53 -0.41
C SER A 166 -17.93 19.86 0.09
N VAL A 167 -17.10 18.87 0.41
CA VAL A 167 -15.70 19.07 0.83
C VAL A 167 -14.90 19.74 -0.28
N SER A 168 -15.08 19.32 -1.53
CA SER A 168 -14.45 19.96 -2.68
C SER A 168 -14.87 21.43 -2.82
N SER A 169 -16.15 21.75 -2.62
CA SER A 169 -16.64 23.13 -2.65
C SER A 169 -16.04 23.99 -1.54
N VAL A 170 -15.92 23.47 -0.31
CA VAL A 170 -15.24 24.16 0.79
C VAL A 170 -13.78 24.42 0.43
N LEU A 171 -13.06 23.37 -0.01
CA LEU A 171 -11.67 23.49 -0.44
C LEU A 171 -11.53 24.51 -1.58
N ARG A 172 -12.46 24.54 -2.53
CA ARG A 172 -12.38 25.42 -3.71
C ARG A 172 -12.51 26.89 -3.32
N ARG A 173 -13.31 27.22 -2.30
CA ARG A 173 -13.42 28.59 -1.76
C ARG A 173 -12.12 29.05 -1.07
N THR A 174 -11.43 28.13 -0.40
CA THR A 174 -10.21 28.45 0.38
C THR A 174 -8.93 28.36 -0.45
N CYS A 175 -8.81 27.30 -1.25
CA CYS A 175 -7.66 26.98 -2.10
C CYS A 175 -8.12 26.10 -3.28
N PRO A 176 -8.42 26.69 -4.46
CA PRO A 176 -8.86 25.94 -5.65
C PRO A 176 -7.96 24.76 -6.03
N GLU A 177 -6.65 24.92 -5.86
CA GLU A 177 -5.68 23.87 -6.10
C GLU A 177 -5.86 22.65 -5.17
N ALA A 178 -6.14 22.87 -3.89
CA ALA A 178 -6.43 21.79 -2.96
C ALA A 178 -7.71 21.02 -3.35
N ALA A 179 -8.71 21.71 -3.90
CA ALA A 179 -9.93 21.06 -4.39
C ALA A 179 -9.64 20.16 -5.60
N ASP A 180 -8.83 20.62 -6.55
CA ASP A 180 -8.43 19.83 -7.71
C ASP A 180 -7.59 18.61 -7.30
N LEU A 181 -6.61 18.80 -6.39
CA LEU A 181 -5.82 17.71 -5.81
C LEU A 181 -6.70 16.67 -5.12
N TYR A 182 -7.67 17.15 -4.32
CA TYR A 182 -8.60 16.29 -3.59
C TYR A 182 -9.47 15.45 -4.53
N LEU A 183 -10.12 16.09 -5.52
CA LEU A 183 -10.95 15.40 -6.51
C LEU A 183 -10.13 14.43 -7.36
N LEU A 184 -8.89 14.79 -7.72
CA LEU A 184 -7.98 13.89 -8.42
C LEU A 184 -7.65 12.66 -7.55
N GLY A 185 -7.35 12.87 -6.26
CA GLY A 185 -7.08 11.81 -5.30
C GLY A 185 -8.25 10.86 -5.09
N VAL A 186 -9.48 11.37 -5.07
CA VAL A 186 -10.71 10.57 -4.98
C VAL A 186 -10.96 9.79 -6.27
N SER A 187 -10.99 10.47 -7.43
CA SER A 187 -11.33 9.85 -8.72
C SER A 187 -10.27 8.85 -9.23
N GLY A 188 -8.98 9.14 -9.03
CA GLY A 188 -7.88 8.26 -9.46
C GLY A 188 -7.30 7.36 -8.38
N LEU A 189 -7.91 7.35 -7.18
CA LEU A 189 -7.48 6.57 -6.01
C LEU A 189 -5.99 6.79 -5.66
N PHE A 190 -5.48 8.01 -5.87
CA PHE A 190 -4.07 8.34 -5.66
C PHE A 190 -3.72 8.53 -4.19
N ARG A 191 -2.51 8.14 -3.83
CA ARG A 191 -1.90 8.53 -2.55
C ARG A 191 -1.49 10.00 -2.63
N LEU A 192 -1.57 10.72 -1.51
CA LEU A 192 -1.11 12.11 -1.48
C LEU A 192 0.35 12.27 -1.91
N GLY A 193 1.22 11.31 -1.54
CA GLY A 193 2.61 11.33 -1.99
C GLY A 193 2.79 11.16 -3.50
N GLU A 194 1.85 10.48 -4.19
CA GLU A 194 1.85 10.36 -5.65
C GLU A 194 1.42 11.68 -6.29
N LEU A 195 0.35 12.30 -5.78
CA LEU A 195 -0.18 13.57 -6.27
C LEU A 195 0.83 14.72 -6.17
N LEU A 196 1.52 14.84 -5.02
CA LEU A 196 2.49 15.91 -4.79
C LEU A 196 3.79 15.78 -5.62
N GLN A 197 3.96 14.66 -6.34
CA GLN A 197 5.09 14.44 -7.26
C GLN A 197 4.65 14.51 -8.73
N MET A 198 3.39 14.89 -8.99
CA MET A 198 2.93 15.04 -10.37
C MET A 198 3.45 16.33 -10.96
N GLU A 199 3.91 16.24 -12.21
CA GLU A 199 4.38 17.34 -13.03
C GLU A 199 3.36 17.54 -14.16
N ALA A 200 3.34 18.73 -14.77
CA ALA A 200 2.36 19.06 -15.80
C ALA A 200 2.39 18.10 -17.01
N GLY A 201 3.58 17.64 -17.40
CA GLY A 201 3.82 16.70 -18.50
C GLY A 201 3.34 15.27 -18.22
N HIS A 202 2.96 14.95 -16.99
CA HIS A 202 2.36 13.66 -16.66
C HIS A 202 0.88 13.55 -17.06
N ILE A 203 0.25 14.64 -17.50
CA ILE A 203 -1.18 14.71 -17.82
C ILE A 203 -1.37 14.75 -19.33
N ASN A 204 -2.07 13.75 -19.88
CA ASN A 204 -2.37 13.69 -21.31
C ASN A 204 -3.88 13.52 -21.51
N PRO A 205 -4.53 14.25 -22.43
CA PRO A 205 -5.91 13.96 -22.80
C PRO A 205 -6.00 12.59 -23.46
N CYS A 206 -7.09 11.86 -23.22
CA CYS A 206 -7.34 10.57 -23.86
C CYS A 206 -8.84 10.32 -24.07
N TRP A 207 -9.15 9.41 -24.97
CA TRP A 207 -10.49 8.85 -25.17
C TRP A 207 -10.53 7.46 -24.53
N LEU A 208 -11.51 7.27 -23.66
CA LEU A 208 -11.68 6.04 -22.89
C LEU A 208 -12.81 5.21 -23.49
N PRO A 209 -12.58 3.92 -23.80
CA PRO A 209 -13.63 3.07 -24.32
C PRO A 209 -14.68 2.84 -23.22
N THR A 210 -15.94 2.97 -23.62
CA THR A 210 -17.12 2.65 -22.81
C THR A 210 -17.99 1.63 -23.55
N GLY A 211 -18.92 0.98 -22.85
CA GLY A 211 -19.84 0.04 -23.50
C GLY A 211 -20.73 0.67 -24.58
N SER A 212 -20.87 2.01 -24.59
CA SER A 212 -21.74 2.77 -25.48
C SER A 212 -21.00 3.71 -26.44
N GLY A 213 -19.67 3.66 -26.51
CA GLY A 213 -18.85 4.57 -27.32
C GLY A 213 -17.57 4.97 -26.63
N GLU A 214 -17.08 6.20 -26.87
CA GLU A 214 -15.91 6.74 -26.20
C GLU A 214 -16.30 7.87 -25.24
N MET A 215 -15.53 8.03 -24.18
CA MET A 215 -15.70 9.10 -23.20
C MET A 215 -14.39 9.86 -23.05
N PHE A 216 -14.46 11.18 -23.05
CA PHE A 216 -13.30 12.02 -22.79
C PHE A 216 -12.73 11.77 -21.39
N GLY A 217 -11.41 11.76 -21.27
CA GLY A 217 -10.71 11.66 -20.00
C GLY A 217 -9.28 12.19 -20.07
N ILE A 218 -8.54 11.92 -19.00
CA ILE A 218 -7.10 12.14 -18.94
C ILE A 218 -6.37 10.86 -18.55
N SER A 219 -5.19 10.66 -19.13
CA SER A 219 -4.20 9.68 -18.70
C SER A 219 -3.14 10.39 -17.86
N VAL A 220 -2.97 9.90 -16.63
CA VAL A 220 -2.07 10.45 -15.62
C VAL A 220 -0.91 9.48 -15.40
N PHE A 221 0.31 9.91 -15.68
CA PHE A 221 1.51 9.13 -15.39
C PHE A 221 1.90 9.24 -13.91
N VAL A 222 1.95 8.10 -13.22
CA VAL A 222 2.43 7.98 -11.85
C VAL A 222 3.85 7.45 -11.88
N LYS A 223 4.83 8.32 -11.67
CA LYS A 223 6.27 7.98 -11.72
C LYS A 223 6.67 6.93 -10.69
N LYS A 224 6.12 6.99 -9.47
CA LYS A 224 6.42 6.06 -8.38
C LYS A 224 5.16 5.72 -7.59
N SER A 225 4.92 4.43 -7.37
CA SER A 225 3.89 3.91 -6.46
C SER A 225 4.54 3.07 -5.38
N LYS A 226 3.92 2.99 -4.19
CA LYS A 226 4.37 2.08 -3.12
C LYS A 226 4.45 0.62 -3.57
N THR A 227 3.62 0.23 -4.52
CA THR A 227 3.55 -1.14 -5.07
C THR A 227 4.47 -1.36 -6.27
N ASP A 228 5.11 -0.31 -6.78
CA ASP A 228 6.03 -0.39 -7.92
C ASP A 228 7.47 -0.49 -7.41
N VAL A 229 7.88 -1.72 -7.10
CA VAL A 229 9.22 -2.03 -6.55
C VAL A 229 10.33 -1.63 -7.52
N PHE A 230 10.03 -1.58 -8.83
CA PHE A 230 11.01 -1.31 -9.88
C PHE A 230 10.98 0.15 -10.38
N SER A 231 10.13 1.01 -9.81
CA SER A 231 9.99 2.42 -10.23
C SER A 231 9.78 2.59 -11.74
N ARG A 232 9.04 1.68 -12.39
CA ARG A 232 8.70 1.76 -13.82
C ARG A 232 7.63 2.82 -14.09
N GLY A 233 6.88 3.21 -13.06
CA GLY A 233 5.71 4.04 -13.16
C GLY A 233 4.51 3.32 -13.76
N CYS A 234 3.36 3.98 -13.79
CA CYS A 234 2.16 3.46 -14.43
C CYS A 234 1.20 4.59 -14.85
N TYR A 235 0.41 4.36 -15.89
CA TYR A 235 -0.63 5.29 -16.31
C TYR A 235 -1.95 5.00 -15.60
N ARG A 236 -2.72 6.06 -15.32
CA ARG A 236 -4.06 5.97 -14.76
C ARG A 236 -5.02 6.87 -15.50
N ASN A 237 -6.07 6.25 -16.01
CA ASN A 237 -7.11 6.92 -16.75
C ASN A 237 -8.18 7.45 -15.81
N ILE A 238 -8.62 8.68 -16.04
CA ILE A 238 -9.64 9.36 -15.26
C ILE A 238 -10.65 9.92 -16.23
N ALA A 239 -11.86 9.39 -16.16
CA ALA A 239 -12.96 9.78 -17.02
C ALA A 239 -13.50 11.17 -16.65
N CYS A 240 -14.04 11.87 -17.64
CA CYS A 240 -14.93 12.99 -17.40
C CYS A 240 -16.17 12.53 -16.60
N ILE A 241 -16.74 13.43 -15.80
CA ILE A 241 -18.00 13.17 -15.10
C ILE A 241 -19.22 13.38 -16.02
N SER A 242 -19.05 14.05 -17.15
CA SER A 242 -20.10 14.24 -18.15
C SER A 242 -20.18 13.02 -19.05
N GLU A 243 -21.37 12.45 -19.18
CA GLU A 243 -21.66 11.32 -20.09
C GLU A 243 -21.80 11.76 -21.56
N SER A 244 -21.75 13.06 -21.84
CA SER A 244 -21.79 13.58 -23.20
C SER A 244 -20.48 13.25 -23.94
N GLY A 245 -20.52 12.18 -24.76
CA GLY A 245 -19.37 11.59 -25.46
C GLY A 245 -18.57 12.52 -26.37
N ASP A 246 -19.08 13.69 -26.77
CA ASP A 246 -18.48 14.52 -27.82
C ASP A 246 -17.87 15.86 -27.33
N SER A 247 -17.89 16.13 -26.03
CA SER A 247 -17.59 17.47 -25.51
C SER A 247 -16.24 17.54 -24.78
N PHE A 248 -15.30 18.30 -25.34
CA PHE A 248 -14.13 18.86 -24.63
C PHE A 248 -14.53 19.95 -23.60
N SER A 249 -15.83 20.18 -23.41
CA SER A 249 -16.41 21.27 -22.65
C SER A 249 -17.30 20.74 -21.52
N CYS A 250 -16.70 20.11 -20.51
CA CYS A 250 -17.41 19.83 -19.26
C CYS A 250 -17.53 21.11 -18.41
N SER A 251 -18.76 21.52 -18.08
CA SER A 251 -19.04 22.66 -17.19
C SER A 251 -19.04 22.29 -15.70
N SER A 252 -18.89 21.00 -15.37
CA SER A 252 -18.91 20.56 -13.98
C SER A 252 -17.64 20.99 -13.24
N ALA A 253 -17.82 21.81 -12.20
CA ALA A 253 -16.76 22.22 -11.29
C ALA A 253 -16.15 21.03 -10.49
N PHE A 254 -16.79 19.85 -10.56
CA PHE A 254 -16.34 18.63 -9.89
C PHE A 254 -15.63 17.65 -10.84
N CYS A 255 -15.47 17.99 -12.12
CA CYS A 255 -14.76 17.16 -13.08
C CYS A 255 -13.24 17.27 -12.90
N SER A 256 -12.63 16.31 -12.20
CA SER A 256 -11.18 16.25 -12.02
C SER A 256 -10.42 16.17 -13.34
N ALA A 257 -10.91 15.42 -14.34
CA ALA A 257 -10.25 15.29 -15.63
C ALA A 257 -10.02 16.65 -16.31
N HIS A 258 -11.07 17.48 -16.38
CA HIS A 258 -10.97 18.80 -17.01
C HIS A 258 -10.20 19.81 -16.16
N SER A 259 -10.44 19.87 -14.85
CA SER A 259 -9.75 20.84 -14.00
C SER A 259 -8.23 20.61 -13.98
N ILE A 260 -7.81 19.35 -13.98
CA ILE A 260 -6.40 18.96 -14.02
C ILE A 260 -5.78 19.20 -15.41
N LEU A 261 -6.52 18.96 -16.49
CA LEU A 261 -6.04 19.28 -17.83
C LEU A 261 -5.83 20.79 -18.02
N ILE A 262 -6.77 21.63 -17.55
CA ILE A 262 -6.63 23.10 -17.58
C ILE A 262 -5.40 23.53 -16.80
N ARG A 263 -5.18 22.96 -15.60
CA ARG A 263 -4.03 23.25 -14.76
C ARG A 263 -2.70 22.86 -15.42
N SER A 264 -2.63 21.65 -15.97
CA SER A 264 -1.45 21.17 -16.70
C SER A 264 -1.13 22.06 -17.90
N ARG A 265 -2.13 22.48 -18.68
CA ARG A 265 -1.95 23.39 -19.83
C ARG A 265 -1.59 24.83 -19.44
N SER A 266 -1.84 25.21 -18.19
CA SER A 266 -1.48 26.52 -17.66
C SER A 266 -0.06 26.56 -17.09
N ALA A 267 0.65 25.42 -17.07
CA ALA A 267 2.05 25.35 -16.66
C ALA A 267 2.97 25.98 -17.72
N VAL A 268 4.11 26.51 -17.29
CA VAL A 268 5.11 27.11 -18.18
C VAL A 268 6.00 26.02 -18.80
N SER A 269 6.30 24.98 -18.03
CA SER A 269 7.11 23.83 -18.43
C SER A 269 6.40 22.51 -18.14
N PRO A 270 6.60 21.45 -18.95
CA PRO A 270 6.16 20.10 -18.62
C PRO A 270 6.67 19.58 -17.26
N ASP A 271 7.84 20.06 -16.83
CA ASP A 271 8.46 19.65 -15.55
C ASP A 271 7.93 20.46 -14.35
N ASP A 272 7.06 21.45 -14.57
CA ASP A 272 6.50 22.23 -13.48
C ASP A 272 5.63 21.34 -12.58
N PRO A 273 5.73 21.49 -11.26
CA PRO A 273 4.87 20.74 -10.34
C PRO A 273 3.41 21.10 -10.59
N LEU A 274 2.58 20.08 -10.77
CA LEU A 274 1.16 20.24 -11.01
C LEU A 274 0.46 20.87 -9.79
N PHE A 275 0.96 20.56 -8.59
CA PHE A 275 0.51 21.12 -7.33
C PHE A 275 1.70 21.68 -6.54
N ARG A 276 1.55 22.90 -6.04
CA ARG A 276 2.50 23.63 -5.19
C ARG A 276 2.15 23.55 -3.70
N VAL A 277 0.97 23.03 -3.35
CA VAL A 277 0.57 22.83 -1.95
C VAL A 277 1.47 21.80 -1.25
N THR A 278 1.89 22.09 -0.01
CA THR A 278 2.67 21.12 0.79
C THR A 278 1.77 20.05 1.39
N ARG A 279 2.35 18.91 1.79
CA ARG A 279 1.61 17.83 2.46
C ARG A 279 0.86 18.32 3.69
N ASP A 280 1.52 19.10 4.53
CA ASP A 280 0.96 19.54 5.81
C ASP A 280 -0.11 20.61 5.60
N ALA A 281 0.12 21.54 4.67
CA ALA A 281 -0.90 22.52 4.26
C ALA A 281 -2.15 21.84 3.71
N PHE A 282 -2.00 20.90 2.77
CA PHE A 282 -3.13 20.16 2.21
C PHE A 282 -3.87 19.36 3.28
N SER A 283 -3.14 18.68 4.17
CA SER A 283 -3.73 17.88 5.25
C SER A 283 -4.51 18.76 6.24
N GLY A 284 -4.01 19.96 6.55
CA GLY A 284 -4.71 20.95 7.37
C GLY A 284 -6.00 21.44 6.70
N LEU A 285 -5.92 21.85 5.44
CA LEU A 285 -7.08 22.31 4.64
C LEU A 285 -8.15 21.20 4.52
N LEU A 286 -7.74 19.99 4.18
CA LEU A 286 -8.65 18.84 4.05
C LEU A 286 -9.34 18.52 5.37
N ARG A 287 -8.60 18.53 6.48
CA ARG A 287 -9.19 18.31 7.81
C ARG A 287 -10.23 19.37 8.12
N GLN A 288 -9.91 20.65 7.92
CA GLN A 288 -10.84 21.75 8.17
C GLN A 288 -12.10 21.61 7.32
N ALA A 289 -11.96 21.31 6.03
CA ALA A 289 -13.09 21.13 5.12
C ALA A 289 -13.99 19.94 5.52
N ILE A 290 -13.41 18.82 5.96
CA ILE A 290 -14.19 17.65 6.42
C ILE A 290 -14.91 17.95 7.75
N VAL A 291 -14.27 18.68 8.67
CA VAL A 291 -14.92 19.11 9.92
C VAL A 291 -16.11 20.03 9.62
N GLU A 292 -15.96 20.97 8.68
CA GLU A 292 -17.03 21.89 8.27
C GLU A 292 -18.22 21.14 7.66
N VAL A 293 -17.97 20.18 6.77
CA VAL A 293 -19.04 19.47 6.06
C VAL A 293 -19.71 18.41 6.93
N CYS A 294 -18.94 17.62 7.67
CA CYS A 294 -19.45 16.43 8.35
C CYS A 294 -19.67 16.64 9.86
N GLY A 295 -19.25 17.79 10.43
CA GLY A 295 -19.35 18.05 11.87
C GLY A 295 -18.50 17.12 12.75
N VAL A 296 -17.57 16.36 12.16
CA VAL A 296 -16.77 15.36 12.88
C VAL A 296 -15.67 16.06 13.66
N THR A 297 -15.87 16.26 14.96
CA THR A 297 -14.99 17.14 15.74
C THR A 297 -13.72 16.52 16.30
N GLN A 298 -13.55 15.19 16.51
CA GLN A 298 -12.30 14.76 17.19
C GLN A 298 -11.85 13.28 17.16
N SER A 299 -12.64 12.28 16.75
CA SER A 299 -12.26 10.87 16.97
C SER A 299 -11.71 10.10 15.76
N GLY A 300 -11.52 10.77 14.62
CA GLY A 300 -10.86 10.23 13.43
C GLY A 300 -10.20 11.37 12.68
N SER A 301 -8.88 11.51 12.73
CA SER A 301 -8.19 12.55 11.94
C SER A 301 -8.50 12.28 10.46
N PRO A 302 -9.20 13.18 9.76
CA PRO A 302 -9.38 13.07 8.33
C PRO A 302 -7.99 13.09 7.71
N THR A 303 -7.61 11.98 7.07
CA THR A 303 -6.31 11.85 6.44
C THR A 303 -6.49 11.78 4.93
N SER A 304 -5.38 11.89 4.20
CA SER A 304 -5.35 11.59 2.77
C SER A 304 -5.86 10.19 2.41
N HIS A 305 -5.96 9.26 3.38
CA HIS A 305 -6.61 7.97 3.18
C HIS A 305 -8.12 8.10 2.94
N SER A 306 -8.80 9.11 3.50
CA SER A 306 -10.22 9.35 3.26
C SER A 306 -10.51 9.52 1.77
N MET A 307 -9.63 10.21 1.02
CA MET A 307 -9.79 10.38 -0.44
C MET A 307 -9.90 9.04 -1.17
N ARG A 308 -8.89 8.18 -0.96
CA ARG A 308 -8.82 6.86 -1.60
C ARG A 308 -9.95 5.96 -1.12
N ARG A 309 -10.35 6.11 0.14
CA ARG A 309 -11.42 5.32 0.75
C ARG A 309 -12.77 5.65 0.15
N SER A 310 -13.13 6.94 0.12
CA SER A 310 -14.37 7.42 -0.49
C SER A 310 -14.44 7.05 -1.97
N GLY A 311 -13.34 7.28 -2.71
CA GLY A 311 -13.26 6.87 -4.12
C GLY A 311 -13.44 5.36 -4.33
N ALA A 312 -12.82 4.53 -3.48
CA ALA A 312 -12.96 3.09 -3.56
C ALA A 312 -14.42 2.64 -3.38
N VAL A 313 -15.11 3.22 -2.38
CA VAL A 313 -16.52 2.92 -2.11
C VAL A 313 -17.39 3.36 -3.27
N MET A 314 -17.15 4.55 -3.85
CA MET A 314 -17.88 5.02 -5.04
C MET A 314 -17.71 4.08 -6.24
N CYS A 315 -16.47 3.69 -6.56
CA CYS A 315 -16.21 2.77 -7.67
C CYS A 315 -16.87 1.41 -7.44
N PHE A 316 -16.80 0.90 -6.21
CA PHE A 316 -17.44 -0.37 -5.85
C PHE A 316 -18.98 -0.29 -5.95
N GLN A 317 -19.59 0.78 -5.44
CA GLN A 317 -21.03 1.04 -5.57
C GLN A 317 -21.46 1.24 -7.03
N GLY A 318 -20.58 1.79 -7.87
CA GLY A 318 -20.75 1.86 -9.32
C GLY A 318 -20.57 0.53 -10.05
N GLY A 319 -20.40 -0.59 -9.34
CA GLY A 319 -20.32 -1.92 -9.92
C GLY A 319 -18.93 -2.36 -10.39
N MET A 320 -17.87 -1.62 -10.05
CA MET A 320 -16.50 -2.02 -10.41
C MET A 320 -16.11 -3.31 -9.67
N PRO A 321 -15.69 -4.38 -10.38
CA PRO A 321 -15.22 -5.61 -9.75
C PRO A 321 -14.04 -5.36 -8.79
N LEU A 322 -14.02 -6.05 -7.65
CA LEU A 322 -12.98 -5.88 -6.62
C LEU A 322 -11.55 -6.08 -7.15
N THR A 323 -11.36 -7.00 -8.09
CA THR A 323 -10.05 -7.27 -8.71
C THR A 323 -9.57 -6.07 -9.52
N LEU A 324 -10.43 -5.51 -10.39
CA LEU A 324 -10.14 -4.33 -11.18
C LEU A 324 -9.96 -3.10 -10.29
N LEU A 325 -10.79 -2.95 -9.25
CA LEU A 325 -10.64 -1.87 -8.29
C LEU A 325 -9.31 -1.98 -7.52
N ALA A 326 -8.94 -3.18 -7.07
CA ALA A 326 -7.67 -3.45 -6.39
C ALA A 326 -6.46 -3.05 -7.25
N GLU A 327 -6.49 -3.40 -8.54
CA GLU A 327 -5.47 -3.08 -9.52
C GLU A 327 -5.43 -1.57 -9.83
N TYR A 328 -6.60 -0.97 -10.10
CA TYR A 328 -6.74 0.45 -10.41
C TYR A 328 -6.19 1.31 -9.26
N GLY A 329 -6.60 1.01 -8.03
CA GLY A 329 -6.14 1.71 -6.84
C GLY A 329 -4.75 1.28 -6.34
N ARG A 330 -4.06 0.34 -7.01
CA ARG A 330 -2.69 -0.08 -6.65
C ARG A 330 -2.60 -0.59 -5.21
N TRP A 331 -3.48 -1.50 -4.86
CA TRP A 331 -3.43 -2.24 -3.60
C TRP A 331 -2.69 -3.56 -3.78
N SER A 332 -2.06 -4.05 -2.70
CA SER A 332 -1.27 -5.28 -2.73
C SER A 332 -2.12 -6.54 -2.90
N SER A 333 -3.40 -6.47 -2.53
CA SER A 333 -4.37 -7.56 -2.64
C SER A 333 -5.79 -7.02 -2.55
N THR A 334 -6.76 -7.81 -3.02
CA THR A 334 -8.20 -7.55 -2.82
C THR A 334 -8.58 -7.56 -1.34
N GLU A 335 -7.94 -8.41 -0.53
CA GLU A 335 -8.13 -8.46 0.91
C GLU A 335 -7.70 -7.15 1.60
N CYS A 336 -6.62 -6.52 1.15
CA CYS A 336 -6.16 -5.22 1.63
C CYS A 336 -7.18 -4.11 1.30
N LEU A 337 -7.74 -4.13 0.08
CA LEU A 337 -8.83 -3.24 -0.33
C LEU A 337 -10.06 -3.43 0.56
N ASP A 338 -10.53 -4.67 0.71
CA ASP A 338 -11.71 -5.05 1.48
C ASP A 338 -11.60 -4.61 2.95
N LYS A 339 -10.56 -5.09 3.65
CA LYS A 339 -10.40 -4.88 5.10
C LYS A 339 -10.09 -3.44 5.50
N ILE A 340 -9.45 -2.65 4.62
CA ILE A 340 -8.95 -1.31 4.98
C ILE A 340 -9.81 -0.22 4.36
N TYR A 341 -10.12 -0.32 3.06
CA TYR A 341 -10.71 0.78 2.30
C TYR A 341 -12.22 0.59 2.12
N LEU A 342 -12.70 -0.64 2.04
CA LEU A 342 -14.12 -0.91 1.83
C LEU A 342 -14.87 -1.28 3.11
N ARG A 343 -14.17 -1.59 4.21
CA ARG A 343 -14.74 -2.02 5.50
C ARG A 343 -16.06 -1.39 5.98
N ASP A 344 -16.24 -0.06 5.82
CA ASP A 344 -17.42 0.65 6.33
C ASP A 344 -18.59 0.67 5.31
N GLY A 345 -18.41 0.06 4.14
CA GLY A 345 -19.41 0.02 3.08
C GLY A 345 -20.48 -1.06 3.32
N PRO A 346 -21.68 -0.91 2.74
CA PRO A 346 -22.80 -1.83 2.94
C PRO A 346 -22.52 -3.28 2.53
N HIS A 347 -21.49 -3.55 1.71
CA HIS A 347 -21.11 -4.93 1.39
C HIS A 347 -20.51 -5.68 2.58
N SER A 348 -19.94 -5.02 3.59
CA SER A 348 -19.49 -5.73 4.79
C SER A 348 -20.68 -6.29 5.57
N GLN A 349 -21.81 -5.56 5.58
CA GLN A 349 -23.10 -6.04 6.08
C GLN A 349 -23.74 -7.10 5.16
N GLN A 350 -23.66 -6.95 3.83
CA GLN A 350 -24.18 -7.98 2.89
C GLN A 350 -23.37 -9.27 2.95
N LEU A 351 -22.04 -9.19 3.05
CA LEU A 351 -21.16 -10.34 3.29
C LEU A 351 -21.48 -10.98 4.64
N PHE A 352 -21.60 -10.19 5.71
CA PHE A 352 -22.04 -10.70 7.00
C PHE A 352 -23.39 -11.41 6.90
N SER A 353 -24.38 -10.81 6.26
CA SER A 353 -25.72 -11.39 6.07
C SER A 353 -25.66 -12.67 5.23
N ALA A 354 -24.87 -12.70 4.17
CA ALA A 354 -24.65 -13.88 3.33
C ALA A 354 -23.89 -15.00 4.06
N TYR A 355 -22.94 -14.66 4.93
CA TYR A 355 -22.22 -15.63 5.78
C TYR A 355 -23.12 -16.17 6.90
N VAL A 356 -23.95 -15.32 7.53
CA VAL A 356 -24.95 -15.74 8.51
C VAL A 356 -25.98 -16.66 7.85
N LEU A 357 -26.53 -16.28 6.69
CA LEU A 357 -27.44 -17.14 5.92
C LEU A 357 -26.79 -18.48 5.58
N ARG A 358 -25.55 -18.50 5.06
CA ARG A 358 -24.82 -19.75 4.76
C ARG A 358 -24.50 -20.61 5.97
N ALA A 359 -24.26 -20.00 7.13
CA ALA A 359 -24.01 -20.70 8.39
C ALA A 359 -25.28 -21.27 9.02
N TRP A 360 -26.45 -20.78 8.62
CA TRP A 360 -27.76 -21.26 9.08
C TRP A 360 -28.44 -22.23 8.10
N THR A 361 -28.04 -22.23 6.82
CA THR A 361 -28.55 -23.16 5.80
C THR A 361 -27.65 -24.38 5.57
N LYS A 362 -26.60 -24.55 6.37
CA LYS A 362 -25.81 -25.77 6.51
C LYS A 362 -26.03 -26.32 7.90
#